data_AF-A0A840U7U4-F1
#
_entry.id   AF-A0A840U7U4-F1
#
_cell.length_a   1.000
_cell.length_b   1.000
_cell.length_c   1.000
_cell.angle_alpha   90.00
_cell.angle_beta   90.00
_cell.angle_gamma   90.00
#
_symmetry.space_group_name_H-M   'P 1'
#
loop_
_entity.id
_entity.type
_entity.pdbx_description
1 polymer ?
#
loop_
_entity_poly.entity_id
_entity_poly.type
_entity_poly.pdbx_seq_one_letter_code
_entity_poly.pdbx_strand_id
1 'polypeptide(L)'
;MKAPEVANPKGGFLARNAALLCQNSSFQLYLDRRRAAKFGLDIPDGTHTEEDARDFILQACSISSRAELDHNPQAATVYRQIRYRHQRWEARNFRRAHQSHRTEPP
;
A
#
# COMPACT_ATOMS: atom_id res chain seq x y z
N MET A 1 13.57 2.29 38.66
CA MET A 1 13.40 1.20 37.67
C MET A 1 13.42 1.84 36.29
N LYS A 2 14.47 1.61 35.49
CA LYS A 2 14.62 2.22 34.15
C LYS A 2 13.75 1.41 33.18
N ALA A 3 12.81 2.05 32.48
CA ALA A 3 11.97 1.41 31.49
C ALA A 3 12.84 0.69 30.43
N PRO A 4 12.42 -0.48 29.89
CA PRO A 4 13.20 -1.15 28.86
C PRO A 4 13.32 -0.23 27.66
N GLU A 5 14.57 0.07 27.30
CA GLU A 5 14.93 0.83 26.12
C GLU A 5 14.45 0.02 24.91
N VAL A 6 13.29 0.39 24.38
CA VAL A 6 12.70 -0.22 23.18
C VAL A 6 13.72 -0.01 22.06
N ALA A 7 14.52 -1.03 21.80
CA ALA A 7 15.46 -1.05 20.69
C ALA A 7 14.65 -0.87 19.42
N ASN A 8 14.60 0.36 18.92
CA ASN A 8 13.80 0.72 17.76
C ASN A 8 14.41 -0.03 16.57
N PRO A 9 13.72 -1.03 15.98
CA PRO A 9 14.31 -1.82 14.93
C PRO A 9 14.73 -0.89 13.79
N LYS A 10 15.97 -0.98 13.34
CA LYS A 10 16.41 -0.22 12.18
C LYS A 10 15.67 -0.77 10.95
N GLY A 11 14.95 0.11 10.25
CA GLY A 11 14.28 -0.24 9.01
C GLY A 11 15.31 -0.59 7.94
N GLY A 12 15.13 -1.75 7.32
CA GLY A 12 15.95 -2.25 6.23
C GLY A 12 15.36 -1.92 4.87
N PHE A 13 15.48 -2.86 3.94
CA PHE A 13 15.02 -2.69 2.57
C PHE A 13 13.49 -2.65 2.48
N LEU A 14 12.79 -3.53 3.21
CA LEU A 14 11.33 -3.60 3.15
C LEU A 14 10.67 -2.37 3.76
N ALA A 15 11.19 -1.86 4.87
CA ALA A 15 10.72 -0.62 5.48
C ALA A 15 10.79 0.57 4.51
N ARG A 16 11.91 0.72 3.80
CA ARG A 16 12.08 1.77 2.78
C ARG A 16 11.15 1.59 1.60
N ASN A 17 11.03 0.37 1.08
CA ASN A 17 10.09 0.08 0.01
C ASN A 17 8.65 0.37 0.42
N ALA A 18 8.27 0.07 1.66
CA ALA A 18 6.93 0.35 2.17
C ALA A 18 6.68 1.86 2.22
N ALA A 19 7.64 2.65 2.68
CA ALA A 19 7.54 4.10 2.65
C ALA A 19 7.35 4.66 1.23
N LEU A 20 8.15 4.19 0.27
CA LEU A 20 8.01 4.58 -1.14
C LEU A 20 6.65 4.15 -1.73
N LEU A 21 6.14 2.98 -1.33
CA LEU A 21 4.82 2.52 -1.76
C LEU A 21 3.70 3.39 -1.20
N CYS A 22 3.80 3.86 0.04
CA CYS A 22 2.82 4.77 0.65
C CYS A 22 2.72 6.10 -0.10
N GLN A 23 3.83 6.57 -0.67
CA GLN A 23 3.88 7.82 -1.46
C GLN A 23 3.39 7.65 -2.90
N ASN A 24 3.19 6.42 -3.37
CA ASN A 24 2.77 6.17 -4.73
C ASN A 24 1.25 6.41 -4.88
N SER A 25 0.88 7.38 -5.72
CA SER A 25 -0.52 7.72 -6.01
C SER A 25 -1.34 6.56 -6.59
N SER A 26 -0.73 5.65 -7.37
CA SER A 26 -1.39 4.42 -7.84
C SER A 26 -1.81 3.54 -6.67
N PHE A 27 -0.99 3.47 -5.61
CA PHE A 27 -1.30 2.66 -4.43
C PHE A 27 -2.40 3.30 -3.59
N GLN A 28 -2.38 4.63 -3.44
CA GLN A 28 -3.46 5.38 -2.79
C GLN A 28 -4.81 5.15 -3.51
N LEU A 29 -4.81 5.27 -4.84
CA LEU A 29 -5.99 5.00 -5.67
C LEU A 29 -6.49 3.55 -5.54
N TYR A 30 -5.58 2.58 -5.43
CA TYR A 30 -5.95 1.19 -5.18
C TYR A 30 -6.69 1.03 -3.83
N LEU A 31 -6.26 1.76 -2.79
CA LEU A 31 -6.93 1.75 -1.49
C LEU A 31 -8.31 2.40 -1.55
N ASP A 32 -8.45 3.54 -2.25
CA ASP A 32 -9.75 4.18 -2.50
C ASP A 32 -10.74 3.17 -3.08
N ARG A 33 -10.36 2.55 -4.21
CA ARG A 33 -11.22 1.59 -4.92
C ARG A 33 -11.52 0.35 -4.09
N ARG A 34 -10.56 -0.11 -3.28
CA ARG A 34 -10.77 -1.25 -2.39
C ARG A 34 -11.74 -0.92 -1.27
N ARG A 35 -11.65 0.28 -0.70
CA ARG A 35 -12.54 0.74 0.38
C ARG A 35 -13.95 1.02 -0.14
N ALA A 36 -14.05 1.66 -1.30
CA ALA A 36 -15.30 1.85 -2.05
C ALA A 36 -16.01 0.51 -2.27
N ALA A 37 -15.30 -0.49 -2.80
CA ALA A 37 -15.86 -1.83 -3.03
C ALA A 37 -16.22 -2.57 -1.73
N LYS A 38 -15.46 -2.39 -0.65
CA LYS A 38 -15.71 -3.07 0.63
C LYS A 38 -16.95 -2.53 1.35
N PHE A 39 -17.17 -1.22 1.28
CA PHE A 39 -18.26 -0.55 2.00
C PHE A 39 -19.43 -0.14 1.10
N GLY A 40 -19.34 -0.38 -0.22
CA GLY A 40 -20.33 0.09 -1.18
C GLY A 40 -20.41 1.62 -1.27
N LEU A 41 -19.30 2.31 -1.00
CA LEU A 41 -19.22 3.77 -0.99
C LEU A 41 -18.68 4.29 -2.31
N ASP A 42 -19.16 5.46 -2.74
CA ASP A 42 -18.54 6.21 -3.83
C ASP A 42 -17.46 7.12 -3.24
N ILE A 43 -16.21 6.65 -3.25
CA ILE A 43 -15.06 7.38 -2.73
C ILE A 43 -14.36 8.05 -3.91
N PRO A 44 -14.19 9.39 -3.90
CA PRO A 44 -13.41 10.07 -4.93
C PRO A 44 -11.98 9.54 -4.98
N ASP A 45 -11.47 9.38 -6.20
CA ASP A 45 -10.08 9.02 -6.44
C ASP A 45 -9.14 10.08 -5.83
N GLY A 46 -8.16 9.66 -5.01
CA GLY A 46 -7.23 10.55 -4.32
C GLY A 46 -7.65 10.93 -2.89
N THR A 47 -8.57 10.18 -2.27
CA THR A 47 -8.98 10.44 -0.88
C THR A 47 -7.99 9.86 0.13
N HIS A 48 -7.33 8.74 -0.18
CA HIS A 48 -6.31 8.16 0.71
C HIS A 48 -4.98 8.92 0.59
N THR A 49 -4.41 9.30 1.73
CA THR A 49 -3.09 9.96 1.81
C THR A 49 -1.95 8.95 2.02
N GLU A 50 -0.71 9.45 2.11
CA GLU A 50 0.44 8.63 2.49
C GLU A 50 0.23 7.99 3.88
N GLU A 51 -0.38 8.73 4.81
CA GLU A 51 -0.69 8.27 6.16
C GLU A 51 -1.69 7.11 6.14
N ASP A 52 -2.77 7.21 5.36
CA ASP A 52 -3.72 6.11 5.23
C ASP A 52 -3.07 4.87 4.61
N ALA A 53 -2.21 5.07 3.62
CA ALA A 53 -1.46 3.98 3.00
C ALA A 53 -0.50 3.31 3.99
N ARG A 54 0.15 4.10 4.86
CA ARG A 54 0.97 3.59 5.95
C ARG A 54 0.13 2.79 6.93
N ASP A 55 -0.96 3.35 7.43
CA ASP A 55 -1.82 2.71 8.43
C ASP A 55 -2.42 1.41 7.90
N PHE A 56 -2.80 1.39 6.62
CA PHE A 56 -3.23 0.18 5.96
C PHE A 56 -2.15 -0.92 5.99
N ILE A 57 -0.89 -0.60 5.69
CA ILE A 57 0.21 -1.57 5.71
C ILE A 57 0.47 -2.05 7.14
N LEU A 58 0.50 -1.14 8.12
CA LEU A 58 0.72 -1.47 9.52
C LEU A 58 -0.36 -2.42 10.04
N GLN A 59 -1.64 -2.09 9.83
CA GLN A 59 -2.77 -2.91 10.22
C GLN A 59 -2.78 -4.27 9.51
N ALA A 60 -2.57 -4.28 8.20
CA ALA A 60 -2.59 -5.54 7.42
C ALA A 60 -1.42 -6.46 7.80
N CYS A 61 -0.25 -5.91 8.10
CA CYS A 61 0.92 -6.68 8.52
C CYS A 61 0.95 -6.95 10.03
N SER A 62 0.02 -6.40 10.81
CA SER A 62 -0.04 -6.50 12.28
C SER A 62 1.25 -6.04 12.97
N ILE A 63 1.77 -4.89 12.55
CA ILE A 63 3.00 -4.26 13.06
C ILE A 63 2.73 -2.80 13.44
N SER A 64 3.53 -2.24 14.35
CA SER A 64 3.39 -0.83 14.78
C SER A 64 4.32 0.11 14.00
N SER A 65 5.38 -0.44 13.40
CA SER A 65 6.35 0.31 12.62
C SER A 65 6.73 -0.43 11.33
N ARG A 66 6.88 0.32 10.23
CA ARG A 66 7.37 -0.20 8.94
C ARG A 66 8.74 -0.87 9.07
N ALA A 67 9.54 -0.46 10.06
CA ALA A 67 10.83 -1.07 10.34
C ALA A 67 10.72 -2.55 10.73
N GLU A 68 9.62 -2.97 11.35
CA GLU A 68 9.38 -4.35 11.74
C GLU A 68 9.22 -5.29 10.53
N LEU A 69 8.93 -4.76 9.34
CA LEU A 69 8.84 -5.57 8.12
C LEU A 69 10.13 -6.34 7.83
N ASP A 70 11.29 -5.78 8.18
CA ASP A 70 12.58 -6.43 7.95
C ASP A 70 12.94 -7.45 9.05
N HIS A 71 12.25 -7.41 10.19
CA HIS A 71 12.52 -8.29 11.35
C HIS A 71 11.46 -9.35 11.56
N ASN A 72 10.27 -9.18 10.96
CA ASN A 72 9.14 -10.08 11.08
C ASN A 72 8.83 -10.74 9.71
N PRO A 73 9.22 -12.02 9.51
CA PRO A 73 8.98 -12.74 8.27
C PRO A 73 7.50 -12.87 7.88
N GLN A 74 6.61 -12.95 8.87
CA GLN A 74 5.17 -13.00 8.65
C GLN A 74 4.65 -11.68 8.08
N ALA A 75 5.03 -10.57 8.71
CA ALA A 75 4.71 -9.22 8.22
C ALA A 75 5.29 -8.98 6.81
N ALA A 76 6.53 -9.41 6.57
CA ALA A 76 7.16 -9.34 5.26
C ALA A 76 6.38 -10.11 4.18
N THR A 77 5.86 -11.29 4.52
CA THR A 77 5.07 -12.12 3.61
C THR A 77 3.75 -11.43 3.25
N VAL A 78 3.04 -10.88 4.23
CA VAL A 78 1.80 -10.14 3.99
C VAL A 78 2.08 -8.90 3.13
N TYR A 79 3.13 -8.14 3.45
CA TYR A 79 3.53 -6.98 2.66
C TYR A 79 3.82 -7.32 1.19
N ARG A 80 4.54 -8.42 0.94
CA ARG A 80 4.79 -8.92 -0.43
C ARG A 80 3.48 -9.26 -1.16
N GLN A 81 2.50 -9.85 -0.47
CA GLN A 81 1.19 -10.14 -1.06
C GLN A 81 0.42 -8.85 -1.40
N ILE A 82 0.46 -7.83 -0.54
CA ILE A 82 -0.14 -6.51 -0.79
C ILE A 82 0.48 -5.89 -2.05
N ARG A 83 1.82 -5.88 -2.15
CA ARG A 83 2.52 -5.38 -3.34
C ARG A 83 2.11 -6.13 -4.61
N TYR A 84 2.06 -7.46 -4.56
CA TYR A 84 1.67 -8.26 -5.71
C TYR A 84 0.24 -7.95 -6.18
N ARG A 85 -0.70 -7.81 -5.23
CA ARG A 85 -2.10 -7.45 -5.54
C ARG A 85 -2.19 -6.05 -6.16
N HIS A 86 -1.46 -5.08 -5.61
CA HIS A 86 -1.36 -3.74 -6.18
C HIS A 86 -0.81 -3.77 -7.62
N GLN A 87 0.34 -4.41 -7.84
CA GLN A 87 0.94 -4.52 -9.18
C GLN A 87 0.01 -5.18 -10.20
N ARG A 88 -0.70 -6.23 -9.80
CA ARG A 88 -1.69 -6.90 -10.67
C ARG A 88 -2.87 -5.99 -11.00
N TRP A 89 -3.32 -5.17 -10.05
CA TRP A 89 -4.38 -4.19 -10.26
C TRP A 89 -3.89 -3.03 -11.15
N GLU A 90 -2.69 -2.52 -10.89
CA GLU A 90 -2.05 -1.45 -11.67
C GLU A 90 -1.86 -1.88 -13.12
N ALA A 91 -1.36 -3.09 -13.37
CA ALA A 91 -1.25 -3.65 -14.71
C ALA A 91 -2.61 -3.77 -15.44
N ARG A 92 -3.70 -4.04 -14.72
CA ARG A 92 -5.05 -4.08 -15.30
C ARG A 92 -5.58 -2.68 -15.61
N ASN A 93 -5.34 -1.71 -14.71
CA ASN A 93 -5.78 -0.34 -14.91
C ASN A 93 -4.98 0.39 -15.98
N PHE A 94 -3.68 0.15 -16.07
CA PHE A 94 -2.86 0.68 -17.15
C PHE A 94 -3.36 0.18 -18.52
N ARG A 95 -3.73 -1.12 -18.62
CA ARG A 95 -4.36 -1.66 -19.83
C ARG A 95 -5.69 -0.99 -20.16
N ARG A 96 -6.52 -0.68 -19.15
CA ARG A 96 -7.78 0.04 -19.35
C ARG A 96 -7.55 1.47 -19.83
N ALA A 97 -6.64 2.21 -19.18
CA ALA A 97 -6.29 3.58 -19.56
C ALA A 97 -5.71 3.64 -20.99
N HIS A 98 -4.86 2.68 -21.35
CA HIS A 98 -4.27 2.59 -22.70
C HIS A 98 -5.28 2.13 -23.77
N GLN A 99 -6.38 1.47 -23.38
CA GLN A 99 -7.45 1.05 -24.29
C GLN A 99 -8.43 2.19 -24.58
N SER A 100 -8.62 3.13 -23.63
CA SER A 100 -9.45 4.33 -23.81
C SER A 100 -8.89 5.34 -24.83
N HIS A 101 -7.59 5.29 -25.14
CA HIS A 101 -6.97 6.14 -26.17
C HIS A 101 -7.05 5.58 -27.59
N ARG A 102 -7.66 4.40 -27.80
CA ARG A 102 -7.71 3.74 -29.11
C ARG A 102 -9.08 3.83 -29.81
N THR A 103 -10.02 4.59 -29.24
CA THR A 103 -11.39 4.75 -29.77
C THR A 103 -11.72 6.23 -29.97
N GLU A 104 -11.00 6.91 -30.85
CA GLU A 104 -11.59 8.03 -31.61
C GLU A 104 -11.40 7.69 -33.10
N PRO A 105 -12.48 7.46 -33.87
CA PRO A 105 -12.38 7.40 -35.32
C PRO A 105 -12.23 8.83 -35.88
N PRO A 106 -11.46 9.02 -36.95
CA PRO A 106 -11.41 10.28 -37.70
C PRO A 106 -12.74 10.60 -38.40
#